data_AF-A0A2S4WH66-F1
#
_entry.id   AF-A0A2S4WH66-F1
#
_cell.length_a   1.000
_cell.length_b   1.000
_cell.length_c   1.000
_cell.angle_alpha   90.00
_cell.angle_beta   90.00
_cell.angle_gamma   90.00
#
_symmetry.space_group_name_H-M   'P 1'
#
loop_
_entity.id
_entity.type
_entity.pdbx_description
1 polymer ?
#
loop_
_entity_poly.entity_id
_entity_poly.type
_entity_poly.pdbx_seq_one_letter_code
_entity_poly.pdbx_strand_id
1 'polypeptide(L)'
;ALDQHRVLGAHRARGLENQFATFQGEQPGYYGAQGYQHIMEALNVLFKQSAAVQLAPPLTDKFFLQKVLVPEVAMCLIAQDLRVAVSNERVMCVLEESRLFGSIVFPIPDQE
;
A
#
# COMPACT_ATOMS: atom_id res chain seq x y z
N ALA A 1 14.53 18.80 2.27
CA ALA A 1 13.97 19.01 3.61
C ALA A 1 13.92 20.49 4.01
N LEU A 2 15.06 21.17 4.21
CA LEU A 2 15.09 22.57 4.69
C LEU A 2 14.44 23.60 3.74
N ASP A 3 14.59 23.40 2.43
CA ASP A 3 14.06 24.35 1.42
C ASP A 3 12.52 24.33 1.33
N GLN A 4 11.89 23.18 1.62
CA GLN A 4 10.44 23.00 1.55
C GLN A 4 9.72 23.60 2.77
N HIS A 5 10.38 23.59 3.93
CA HIS A 5 9.87 24.17 5.18
C HIS A 5 9.71 25.70 5.08
N ARG A 6 10.55 26.33 4.24
CA ARG A 6 10.52 27.78 3.95
C ARG A 6 9.36 28.19 3.04
N VAL A 7 8.93 27.31 2.13
CA VAL A 7 7.92 27.62 1.11
C VAL A 7 6.49 27.27 1.56
N LEU A 8 6.30 26.16 2.29
CA LEU A 8 4.97 25.60 2.58
C LEU A 8 4.53 25.77 4.05
N GLY A 9 5.42 26.22 4.93
CA GLY A 9 5.17 26.36 6.37
C GLY A 9 5.22 25.05 7.14
N ALA A 10 5.50 25.13 8.45
CA ALA A 10 5.81 23.99 9.32
C ALA A 10 4.72 22.90 9.35
N HIS A 11 3.44 23.28 9.28
CA HIS A 11 2.33 22.32 9.31
C HIS A 11 2.21 21.50 8.02
N ARG A 12 2.46 22.13 6.87
CA ARG A 12 2.32 21.47 5.55
C ARG A 12 3.55 20.63 5.22
N ALA A 13 4.73 21.08 5.66
CA ALA A 13 5.97 20.30 5.59
C ALA A 13 5.86 18.99 6.40
N ARG A 14 5.31 19.05 7.63
CA ARG A 14 5.06 17.86 8.46
C ARG A 14 4.07 16.88 7.84
N GLY A 15 3.05 17.38 7.14
CA GLY A 15 2.09 16.53 6.42
C GLY A 15 2.76 15.73 5.30
N LEU A 16 3.65 16.37 4.53
CA LEU A 16 4.46 15.71 3.51
C LEU A 16 5.48 14.74 4.12
N GLU A 17 6.20 15.14 5.17
CA GLU A 17 7.14 14.26 5.88
C GLU A 17 6.45 13.01 6.44
N ASN A 18 5.24 13.14 6.99
CA ASN A 18 4.46 11.99 7.44
C ASN A 18 4.01 11.09 6.27
N GLN A 19 3.65 11.66 5.12
CA GLN A 19 3.32 10.89 3.90
C GLN A 19 4.54 10.14 3.37
N PHE A 20 5.71 10.79 3.33
CA PHE A 20 6.97 10.14 2.94
C PHE A 20 7.42 9.06 3.94
N ALA A 21 7.22 9.28 5.25
CA ALA A 21 7.52 8.29 6.29
C ALA A 21 6.60 7.07 6.21
N THR A 22 5.35 7.24 5.75
CA THR A 22 4.44 6.11 5.51
C THR A 22 4.65 5.44 4.16
N PHE A 23 5.36 6.06 3.22
CA PHE A 23 5.56 5.53 1.87
C PHE A 23 6.31 4.18 1.85
N GLN A 24 7.29 3.99 2.74
CA GLN A 24 8.00 2.71 2.87
C GLN A 24 7.09 1.58 3.39
N GLY A 25 6.04 1.92 4.16
CA GLY A 25 4.99 0.99 4.59
C GLY A 25 3.79 0.91 3.65
N GLU A 26 3.74 1.72 2.58
CA GLU A 26 2.64 1.77 1.61
C GLU A 26 2.79 0.77 0.47
N GLN A 27 3.98 0.22 0.23
CA GLN A 27 4.14 -0.83 -0.77
C GLN A 27 3.64 -2.15 -0.18
N PRO A 28 2.49 -2.69 -0.65
CA PRO A 28 2.05 -3.99 -0.21
C PRO A 28 3.07 -5.03 -0.67
N GLY A 29 3.50 -5.86 0.26
CA GLY A 29 4.54 -6.84 0.02
C GLY A 29 4.12 -8.05 -0.81
N TYR A 30 3.29 -7.90 -1.84
CA TYR A 30 3.06 -8.99 -2.81
C TYR A 30 3.63 -8.54 -4.14
N TYR A 31 4.86 -8.94 -4.47
CA TYR A 31 5.58 -8.55 -5.69
C TYR A 31 5.75 -7.03 -5.90
N GLY A 32 5.84 -6.25 -4.82
CA GLY A 32 6.11 -4.81 -4.87
C GLY A 32 5.05 -4.02 -5.64
N ALA A 33 5.48 -3.07 -6.49
CA ALA A 33 4.58 -2.17 -7.20
C ALA A 33 3.64 -2.88 -8.19
N GLN A 34 4.06 -4.00 -8.79
CA GLN A 34 3.23 -4.74 -9.74
C GLN A 34 2.05 -5.45 -9.06
N GLY A 35 2.30 -6.18 -7.97
CA GLY A 35 1.20 -6.83 -7.27
C GLY A 35 0.26 -5.83 -6.58
N TYR A 36 0.77 -4.66 -6.16
CA TYR A 36 -0.09 -3.54 -5.76
C TYR A 36 -1.08 -3.15 -6.87
N GLN A 37 -0.61 -2.95 -8.11
CA GLN A 37 -1.47 -2.55 -9.23
C GLN A 37 -2.56 -3.60 -9.50
N HIS A 38 -2.20 -4.88 -9.55
CA HIS A 38 -3.16 -5.95 -9.79
C HIS A 38 -4.21 -6.08 -8.68
N ILE A 39 -3.78 -6.04 -7.40
CA ILE A 39 -4.71 -6.09 -6.27
C ILE A 39 -5.64 -4.87 -6.30
N MET A 40 -5.09 -3.67 -6.54
CA MET A 40 -5.88 -2.44 -6.59
C MET A 40 -6.89 -2.46 -7.75
N GLU A 41 -6.51 -2.96 -8.93
CA GLU A 41 -7.41 -3.11 -10.07
C GLU A 41 -8.55 -4.09 -9.75
N ALA A 42 -8.23 -5.26 -9.18
CA ALA A 42 -9.22 -6.24 -8.75
C ALA A 42 -10.19 -5.67 -7.70
N LEU A 43 -9.67 -4.96 -6.69
CA LEU A 43 -10.47 -4.29 -5.67
C LEU A 43 -11.38 -3.23 -6.28
N ASN A 44 -10.89 -2.42 -7.22
CA ASN A 44 -11.73 -1.42 -7.89
C ASN A 44 -12.86 -2.07 -8.72
N VAL A 45 -12.62 -3.23 -9.33
CA VAL A 45 -13.65 -3.99 -10.04
C VAL A 45 -14.69 -4.56 -9.07
N LEU A 46 -14.25 -5.14 -7.96
CA LEU A 46 -15.11 -5.76 -6.95
C LEU A 46 -15.94 -4.73 -6.17
N PHE A 47 -15.36 -3.59 -5.85
CA PHE A 47 -15.96 -2.54 -5.01
C PHE A 47 -16.40 -1.31 -5.80
N LYS A 48 -16.54 -1.40 -7.13
CA LYS A 48 -16.96 -0.32 -8.05
C LYS A 48 -17.94 0.64 -7.37
N GLN A 49 -17.47 1.87 -7.08
CA GLN A 49 -18.17 2.97 -6.38
C GLN A 49 -19.52 2.54 -5.81
N SER A 50 -19.47 1.66 -4.82
CA SER A 50 -20.66 1.35 -4.05
C SER A 50 -21.00 2.62 -3.30
N ALA A 51 -22.04 3.33 -3.73
CA ALA A 51 -22.56 4.52 -3.07
C ALA A 51 -22.95 4.28 -1.60
N ALA A 52 -22.86 3.03 -1.13
CA ALA A 52 -23.24 2.60 0.22
C ALA A 52 -22.12 2.75 1.27
N VAL A 53 -20.86 2.93 0.90
CA VAL A 53 -19.77 3.08 1.89
C VAL A 53 -19.44 4.55 2.09
N GLN A 54 -20.29 5.27 2.83
CA GLN A 54 -19.95 6.60 3.31
C GLN A 54 -18.91 6.47 4.43
N LEU A 55 -17.62 6.57 4.07
CA LEU A 55 -16.55 6.66 5.07
C LEU A 55 -16.65 8.00 5.80
N ALA A 56 -16.47 7.96 7.13
CA ALA A 56 -16.41 9.17 7.94
C ALA A 56 -15.14 9.97 7.57
N PRO A 57 -15.25 11.29 7.32
CA PRO A 57 -14.07 12.12 7.08
C PRO A 57 -13.04 11.99 8.23
N PRO A 58 -11.73 11.95 7.95
CA PRO A 58 -11.08 12.24 6.66
C PRO A 58 -10.82 11.01 5.76
N LEU A 59 -11.37 9.83 6.09
CA LEU A 59 -11.13 8.62 5.29
C LEU A 59 -11.84 8.72 3.94
N THR A 60 -11.08 8.58 2.87
CA THR A 60 -11.61 8.42 1.50
C THR A 60 -11.60 6.95 1.13
N ASP A 61 -12.48 6.54 0.21
CA ASP A 61 -12.52 5.18 -0.32
C ASP A 61 -11.14 4.75 -0.82
N LYS A 62 -10.46 5.64 -1.55
CA LYS A 62 -9.10 5.41 -2.04
C LYS A 62 -8.12 5.15 -0.89
N PHE A 63 -8.17 5.94 0.18
CA PHE A 63 -7.29 5.73 1.34
C PHE A 63 -7.58 4.40 2.02
N PHE A 64 -8.85 4.04 2.19
CA PHE A 64 -9.25 2.76 2.78
C PHE A 64 -8.78 1.57 1.93
N LEU A 65 -8.99 1.62 0.60
CA LEU A 65 -8.49 0.61 -0.32
C LEU A 65 -6.98 0.43 -0.19
N GLN A 66 -6.23 1.53 -0.26
CA GLN A 66 -4.77 1.51 -0.28
C GLN A 66 -4.15 1.08 1.06
N LYS A 67 -4.71 1.53 2.18
CA LYS A 67 -4.10 1.36 3.51
C LYS A 67 -4.60 0.15 4.27
N VAL A 68 -5.76 -0.40 3.89
CA VAL A 68 -6.40 -1.50 4.60
C VAL A 68 -6.58 -2.70 3.66
N LEU A 69 -7.41 -2.56 2.63
CA LEU A 69 -7.79 -3.73 1.82
C LEU A 69 -6.61 -4.30 1.03
N VAL A 70 -5.77 -3.46 0.45
CA VAL A 70 -4.62 -3.91 -0.33
C VAL A 70 -3.66 -4.78 0.53
N PRO A 71 -3.18 -4.32 1.70
CA PRO A 71 -2.39 -5.18 2.61
C PRO A 71 -3.11 -6.45 3.07
N GLU A 72 -4.40 -6.37 3.41
CA GLU A 72 -5.16 -7.54 3.86
C GLU A 72 -5.29 -8.59 2.76
N VAL A 73 -5.57 -8.16 1.53
CA VAL A 73 -5.64 -9.06 0.37
C VAL A 73 -4.28 -9.71 0.11
N ALA A 74 -3.19 -8.94 0.16
CA ALA A 74 -1.85 -9.48 -0.01
C ALA A 74 -1.55 -10.61 1.01
N MET A 75 -1.86 -10.37 2.29
CA MET A 75 -1.71 -11.41 3.33
C MET A 75 -2.61 -12.62 3.07
N CYS A 76 -3.85 -12.40 2.64
CA CYS A 76 -4.78 -13.48 2.31
C CYS A 76 -4.27 -14.35 1.15
N LEU A 77 -3.77 -13.73 0.08
CA LEU A 77 -3.22 -14.44 -1.09
C LEU A 77 -2.01 -15.28 -0.70
N ILE A 78 -1.07 -14.72 0.06
CA ILE A 78 0.10 -15.45 0.56
C ILE A 78 -0.34 -16.64 1.43
N ALA A 79 -1.28 -16.41 2.35
CA ALA A 79 -1.76 -17.47 3.24
C ALA A 79 -2.44 -18.61 2.45
N GLN A 80 -3.18 -18.27 1.40
CA GLN A 80 -3.78 -19.24 0.47
C GLN A 80 -2.71 -20.04 -0.28
N ASP A 81 -1.68 -19.38 -0.81
CA ASP A 81 -0.58 -20.02 -1.53
C ASP A 81 0.21 -20.99 -0.61
N LEU A 82 0.48 -20.54 0.63
CA LEU A 82 1.17 -21.32 1.65
C LEU A 82 0.29 -22.39 2.31
N ARG A 83 -1.03 -22.36 2.07
CA ARG A 83 -2.04 -23.21 2.70
C ARG A 83 -2.01 -23.17 4.23
N VAL A 84 -1.85 -21.97 4.77
CA VAL A 84 -1.84 -21.70 6.22
C VAL A 84 -2.93 -20.69 6.59
N ALA A 85 -3.17 -20.51 7.88
CA ALA A 85 -4.01 -19.41 8.36
C ALA A 85 -3.32 -18.05 8.11
N VAL A 86 -4.11 -17.00 7.84
CA VAL A 86 -3.60 -15.63 7.62
C VAL A 86 -2.80 -15.11 8.83
N SER A 87 -3.13 -15.56 10.04
CA SER A 87 -2.43 -15.23 11.28
C SER A 87 -1.08 -15.93 11.46
N ASN A 88 -0.70 -16.83 10.56
CA ASN A 88 0.58 -17.52 10.65
C ASN A 88 1.73 -16.54 10.38
N GLU A 89 2.73 -16.53 11.26
CA GLU A 89 3.88 -15.61 11.18
C GLU A 89 4.63 -15.70 9.84
N ARG A 90 4.63 -16.86 9.18
CA ARG A 90 5.26 -17.04 7.86
C ARG A 90 4.65 -16.17 6.77
N VAL A 91 3.36 -15.82 6.89
CA VAL A 91 2.68 -14.95 5.93
C VAL A 91 3.36 -13.57 5.91
N MET A 92 3.66 -13.04 7.09
CA MET A 92 4.37 -11.76 7.21
C MET A 92 5.80 -11.84 6.69
N CYS A 93 6.53 -12.93 6.97
CA CYS A 93 7.87 -13.13 6.42
C CYS A 93 7.85 -13.12 4.89
N VAL A 94 6.95 -13.89 4.28
CA VAL A 94 6.83 -13.98 2.81
C VAL A 94 6.37 -12.66 2.20
N LEU A 95 5.53 -11.89 2.89
CA LEU A 95 5.12 -10.56 2.47
C LEU A 95 6.34 -9.62 2.37
N GLU A 96 7.19 -9.62 3.40
CA GLU A 96 8.41 -8.80 3.41
C GLU A 96 9.42 -9.24 2.34
N GLU A 97 9.64 -10.54 2.18
CA GLU A 97 10.50 -11.11 1.14
C GLU A 97 9.98 -10.82 -0.27
N SER A 98 8.67 -10.95 -0.48
CA SER A 98 8.02 -10.68 -1.77
C SER A 98 8.04 -9.20 -2.11
N ARG A 99 8.04 -8.30 -1.12
CA ARG A 99 8.27 -6.86 -1.33
C ARG A 99 9.66 -6.60 -1.90
N LEU A 100 10.68 -7.18 -1.28
CA LEU A 100 12.07 -7.06 -1.70
C LEU A 100 12.29 -7.67 -3.09
N PHE A 101 11.74 -8.86 -3.32
CA PHE A 101 11.82 -9.51 -4.62
C PHE A 101 11.16 -8.66 -5.71
N GLY A 102 9.97 -8.12 -5.44
CA GLY A 102 9.25 -7.25 -6.36
C GLY A 102 10.01 -5.99 -6.75
N SER A 103 10.70 -5.34 -5.81
CA SER A 103 11.49 -4.14 -6.12
C SER A 103 12.73 -4.43 -6.97
N ILE A 104 13.31 -5.63 -6.83
CA ILE A 104 14.46 -6.08 -7.63
C ILE A 104 14.03 -6.49 -9.04
N VAL A 105 12.94 -7.25 -9.17
CA VAL A 105 12.49 -7.81 -10.46
C VAL A 105 11.71 -6.78 -11.29
N PHE A 106 10.97 -5.89 -10.63
CA PHE A 106 10.18 -4.84 -11.27
C PHE A 106 10.62 -3.45 -10.78
N PRO A 107 11.85 -3.01 -11.12
CA PRO A 107 12.33 -1.70 -10.71
C PRO A 107 11.45 -0.61 -11.34
N ILE A 108 11.11 0.39 -10.54
CA ILE A 108 10.45 1.60 -11.05
C ILE A 108 11.56 2.40 -11.76
N PRO A 109 11.45 2.65 -13.08
CA PRO A 109 12.47 3.43 -13.78
C PRO A 109 12.52 4.83 -13.17
N ASP A 110 13.73 5.32 -12.90
CA ASP A 110 13.95 6.71 -12.53
C ASP A 110 13.44 7.57 -13.68
N GLN A 111 12.46 8.45 -13.43
CA GLN A 111 11.98 9.39 -14.44
C GLN A 111 13.10 10.41 -14.69
N GLU A 112 13.71 10.38 -15.88
CA GLU A 112 14.59 11.44 -16.41
C GLU A 112 13.84 12.78 -16.56
#